data_AF-A0A2S4XTZ2-F1
#
_entry.id   AF-A0A2S4XTZ2-F1
#
_cell.length_a   1.000
_cell.length_b   1.000
_cell.length_c   1.000
_cell.angle_alpha   90.00
_cell.angle_beta   90.00
_cell.angle_gamma   90.00
#
_symmetry.space_group_name_H-M   'P 1'
#
loop_
_entity.id
_entity.type
_entity.pdbx_description
1 polymer ?
#
loop_
_entity_poly.entity_id
_entity_poly.type
_entity_poly.pdbx_seq_one_letter_code
_entity_poly.pdbx_strand_id
1 'polypeptide(L)' 'MACRLVGRGVGKRQSRPWIVSDELWSFIEPLLPKPAPKLVSGRPRVPDRQALCGILFVLHTGIQWSTCPRNWASARA' A
#
# COMPACT_ATOMS: atom_id res chain seq x y z
N MET A 1 -3.02 -40.60 5.88
CA MET A 1 -2.67 -39.68 6.97
C MET A 1 -1.65 -38.67 6.46
N ALA A 2 -1.83 -37.41 6.84
CA ALA A 2 -1.20 -36.24 6.26
C ALA A 2 0.26 -36.04 6.74
N CYS A 3 1.10 -35.49 5.86
CA CYS A 3 2.08 -34.49 6.29
C CYS A 3 2.45 -33.57 5.12
N ARG A 4 1.61 -32.55 4.91
CA ARG A 4 1.85 -31.48 3.95
C ARG A 4 2.76 -30.45 4.62
N LEU A 5 4.07 -30.71 4.61
CA LEU A 5 5.07 -29.71 4.96
C LEU A 5 5.19 -28.70 3.82
N VAL A 6 4.28 -27.72 3.78
CA VAL A 6 4.54 -26.49 3.06
C VAL A 6 5.57 -25.71 3.88
N GLY A 7 6.84 -26.03 3.66
CA GLY A 7 7.96 -25.18 4.06
C GLY A 7 7.91 -23.89 3.26
N ARG A 8 7.06 -22.94 3.69
CA ARG A 8 7.13 -21.55 3.22
C ARG A 8 8.38 -20.92 3.81
N GLY A 9 9.51 -21.14 3.14
CA GLY A 9 10.70 -20.34 3.33
C GLY A 9 10.39 -18.90 2.95
N VAL A 10 10.10 -18.05 3.94
CA VAL A 10 10.09 -16.60 3.76
C VAL A 10 11.55 -16.19 3.58
N GLY A 11 11.99 -16.22 2.33
CA GLY A 11 13.30 -15.73 1.90
C GLY A 11 13.50 -14.30 2.41
N LYS A 12 14.70 -14.05 2.93
CA LYS A 12 15.17 -12.74 3.40
C LYS A 12 14.80 -11.66 2.38
N ARG A 13 13.87 -10.76 2.69
CA ARG A 13 13.73 -9.49 1.96
C ARG A 13 13.99 -8.35 2.93
N GLN A 14 15.21 -7.81 2.85
CA GLN A 14 15.43 -6.42 3.24
C GLN A 14 14.62 -5.58 2.26
N SER A 15 13.42 -5.22 2.66
CA SER A 15 12.57 -4.29 1.93
C SER A 15 11.70 -3.67 2.99
N ARG A 16 11.72 -2.34 3.11
CA ARG A 16 10.85 -1.58 3.98
C ARG A 16 9.43 -2.20 3.94
N PRO A 17 8.86 -2.68 5.06
CA PRO A 17 7.67 -3.53 5.05
C PRO A 17 6.41 -2.86 4.49
N TRP A 18 6.46 -1.54 4.31
CA TRP A 18 5.39 -0.73 3.72
C TRP A 18 5.49 -0.56 2.19
N ILE A 19 6.51 -1.10 1.52
CA ILE A 19 6.62 -1.06 0.06
C ILE A 19 5.91 -2.27 -0.55
N VAL A 20 4.85 -2.00 -1.31
CA VAL A 20 4.05 -3.03 -2.02
C VAL A 20 4.72 -3.38 -3.35
N SER A 21 5.09 -4.66 -3.53
CA SER A 21 5.62 -5.19 -4.79
C SER A 21 4.55 -5.21 -5.89
N ASP A 22 4.98 -5.16 -7.16
CA ASP A 22 4.05 -5.19 -8.30
C ASP A 22 3.24 -6.49 -8.36
N GLU A 23 3.86 -7.61 -7.97
CA GLU A 23 3.18 -8.91 -7.84
C GLU A 23 2.02 -8.85 -6.84
N LEU A 24 2.26 -8.29 -5.64
CA LEU A 24 1.22 -8.15 -4.62
C LEU A 24 0.15 -7.16 -5.07
N TRP A 25 0.55 -6.07 -5.72
CA TRP A 25 -0.36 -5.07 -6.25
C TRP A 25 -1.30 -5.66 -7.31
N SER A 26 -0.81 -6.55 -8.18
CA SER A 26 -1.62 -7.21 -9.20
C SER A 26 -2.77 -8.05 -8.63
N PHE A 27 -2.66 -8.54 -7.39
CA PHE A 27 -3.75 -9.24 -6.71
C PHE A 27 -4.75 -8.28 -6.04
N ILE A 28 -4.28 -7.11 -5.59
CA ILE A 28 -5.08 -6.14 -4.84
C ILE A 28 -5.86 -5.22 -5.78
N GLU A 29 -5.25 -4.78 -6.87
CA GLU A 29 -5.84 -3.87 -7.86
C GLU A 29 -7.24 -4.30 -8.34
N PRO A 30 -7.49 -5.56 -8.75
CA PRO A 30 -8.82 -5.97 -9.22
C PRO A 30 -9.88 -6.00 -8.12
N LEU A 31 -9.50 -5.97 -6.84
CA LEU A 31 -10.41 -5.94 -5.71
C LEU A 31 -10.87 -4.52 -5.35
N LEU A 32 -10.17 -3.50 -5.86
CA LEU A 32 -10.51 -2.12 -5.56
C LEU A 32 -11.68 -1.63 -6.42
N PRO A 33 -12.62 -0.87 -5.84
CA PRO A 33 -13.72 -0.30 -6.61
C PRO A 33 -13.17 0.70 -7.63
N LYS A 34 -13.75 0.73 -8.83
CA LYS A 34 -13.39 1.69 -9.87
C LYS A 34 -13.55 3.12 -9.32
N PRO A 35 -12.59 4.02 -9.57
CA PRO A 35 -12.66 5.38 -9.08
C PRO A 35 -13.88 6.08 -9.66
N ALA A 36 -14.73 6.64 -8.79
CA ALA A 36 -15.88 7.41 -9.21
C ALA A 36 -15.43 8.63 -10.05
N PRO A 37 -16.18 9.00 -11.11
CA PRO A 37 -15.90 10.19 -11.89
C PRO A 37 -15.93 11.43 -10.99
N LYS A 38 -14.92 12.30 -11.12
CA LYS A 38 -14.82 13.51 -10.30
C LYS A 38 -15.92 14.50 -10.68
N LEU A 39 -16.71 14.91 -9.69
CA LEU A 39 -17.70 15.98 -9.82
C LEU A 39 -17.10 17.39 -9.60
N VAL A 40 -15.90 17.50 -9.02
CA VAL A 40 -15.26 18.78 -8.66
C VAL A 40 -13.76 18.74 -8.95
N SER A 41 -13.22 19.85 -9.49
CA SER A 41 -11.80 20.09 -9.76
C SER A 41 -11.03 20.37 -8.46
N GLY A 42 -10.69 19.32 -7.72
CA GLY A 42 -9.82 19.37 -6.54
C GLY A 42 -8.42 18.80 -6.78
N ARG A 43 -7.63 18.66 -5.70
CA ARG A 43 -6.31 18.01 -5.72
C ARG A 43 -6.37 16.66 -6.46
N PRO A 44 -5.39 16.32 -7.31
CA PRO A 44 -5.34 15.02 -7.96
C PRO A 44 -5.38 13.90 -6.93
N ARG A 45 -6.09 12.81 -7.27
CA ARG A 45 -6.18 11.63 -6.40
C ARG A 45 -4.80 10.98 -6.37
N VAL A 46 -4.31 10.65 -5.18
CA VAL A 46 -3.08 9.87 -5.04
C VAL A 46 -3.34 8.47 -5.62
N PRO A 47 -2.45 7.90 -6.43
CA PRO A 47 -2.58 6.53 -6.93
C PRO A 47 -2.84 5.55 -5.78
N ASP A 48 -3.77 4.61 -5.96
CA ASP A 48 -4.21 3.74 -4.87
C ASP A 48 -3.06 2.91 -4.27
N ARG A 49 -2.05 2.56 -5.09
CA ARG A 49 -0.81 1.90 -4.63
C ARG A 49 -0.02 2.75 -3.66
N GLN A 50 0.14 4.04 -3.95
CA GLN A 50 0.87 4.97 -3.09
C GLN A 50 0.11 5.20 -1.79
N ALA A 51 -1.22 5.27 -1.86
CA ALA A 51 -2.06 5.35 -0.67
C ALA A 51 -1.90 4.09 0.20
N LEU A 52 -1.90 2.89 -0.39
CA LEU A 52 -1.68 1.63 0.34
C LEU A 52 -0.30 1.59 1.02
N CYS A 53 0.76 2.00 0.33
CA CYS A 53 2.09 2.12 0.92
C CYS A 53 2.11 3.09 2.13
N GLY A 54 1.42 4.23 2.02
CA GLY A 54 1.28 5.19 3.13
C GLY A 54 0.52 4.61 4.33
N ILE A 55 -0.57 3.87 4.09
CA ILE A 55 -1.34 3.19 5.15
C ILE A 55 -0.43 2.20 5.87
N LEU A 56 0.27 1.35 5.13
CA LEU A 56 1.19 0.37 5.71
C LEU A 56 2.31 1.06 6.50
N PHE A 57 2.84 2.18 6.00
CA PHE A 57 3.88 2.94 6.69
C PHE A 57 3.42 3.45 8.05
N VAL A 58 2.25 4.09 8.11
CA VAL A 58 1.68 4.59 9.37
C VAL A 58 1.40 3.45 10.34
N LEU A 59 0.84 2.33 9.86
CA LEU A 59 0.58 1.16 10.70
C LEU A 59 1.85 0.51 11.25
N HIS A 60 2.95 0.50 10.49
CA HIS A 60 4.22 -0.10 10.94
C HIS A 60 5.02 0.82 11.83
N THR A 61 5.03 2.13 11.56
CA THR A 61 5.87 3.10 12.27
C THR A 61 5.16 3.77 13.44
N GLY A 62 3.82 3.76 13.47
CA GLY A 62 3.01 4.49 14.45
C GLY A 62 3.08 6.01 14.31
N ILE A 63 3.75 6.53 13.26
CA ILE A 63 3.92 7.95 13.03
C ILE A 63 2.66 8.53 12.38
N GLN A 64 2.34 9.78 12.72
CA GLN A 64 1.20 10.49 12.16
C GLN A 64 1.32 10.70 10.64
N TRP A 65 0.18 10.70 9.94
CA TRP A 65 0.08 10.99 8.51
C TRP A 65 0.76 12.29 8.07
N SER A 66 0.88 13.29 8.96
CA SER A 66 1.53 14.57 8.70
C SER A 66 3.03 14.46 8.45
N THR A 67 3.67 13.44 9.04
CA THR A 67 5.12 13.19 8.91
C THR A 67 5.41 12.13 7.85
N CYS A 68 4.37 11.59 7.22
CA CYS A 68 4.50 10.69 6.09
C CYS A 68 5.16 11.42 4.92
N PRO A 69 6.10 10.77 4.19
CA PRO A 69 6.63 11.29 2.95
C PRO A 69 5.54 11.81 2.00
N ARG A 70 5.78 13.00 1.42
CA ARG A 70 4.81 13.76 0.61
C ARG A 70 4.34 13.03 -0.64
N ASN A 71 5.06 12.00 -1.06
CA ASN A 71 4.71 11.14 -2.19
C ASN A 71 3.66 10.07 -1.88
N TRP A 72 3.30 9.83 -0.61
CA TRP A 72 2.28 8.83 -0.24
C TRP A 72 1.01 9.46 0.32
N ALA A 73 1.16 10.55 1.08
CA ALA A 73 0.04 11.26 1.65
C ALA A 73 -0.36 12.44 0.75
N SER A 74 -1.67 12.69 0.65
CA SER A 74 -2.19 13.98 0.19
C SER A 74 -1.93 15.11 1.20
N ALA A 75 -0.99 14.91 2.15
CA ALA A 75 -0.71 15.81 3.25
C ALA A 75 -0.58 17.24 2.74
N ARG A 76 -1.22 18.12 3.49
CA ARG A 76 -1.35 19.55 3.26
C ARG A 76 0.05 20.15 3.10
N ALA A 77 0.20 21.11 2.20
CA ALA A 77 1.31 22.06 2.32
C ALA A 77 1.23 22.73 3.68
#